data_AF-A0AAV5FHJ1-F1
#
_entry.id   AF-A0AAV5FHJ1-F1
#
_cell.length_a   1.000
_cell.length_b   1.000
_cell.length_c   1.000
_cell.angle_alpha   90.00
_cell.angle_beta   90.00
_cell.angle_gamma   90.00
#
_symmetry.space_group_name_H-M   'P 1'
#
loop_
_entity.id
_entity.type
_entity.pdbx_description
1 polymer ?
#
loop_
_entity_poly.entity_id
_entity_poly.type
_entity_poly.pdbx_seq_one_letter_code
_entity_poly.pdbx_strand_id
1 'polypeptide(L)'
;MKPQASVLRAAVFQLANAAGNNHTASSPPYALAACVQFTLLLHNPSDRAALLYDGLLAYVAYRGEPVTPPEMLPSLVQERGADVALSPLLGGGGVAVPVSADAVGALAADCAARRVQLRLVVMGRVRYRTGPFRSWWRDLYVRCDVTLGIDVPVPAGSAGIGNVPLLEYPECFVDACGGLLVC
;
A
#
# COMPACT_ATOMS: atom_id res chain seq x y z
N MET A 1 -20.95 -9.74 -4.03
CA MET A 1 -19.77 -9.76 -4.92
C MET A 1 -18.82 -8.71 -4.39
N LYS A 2 -17.52 -9.00 -4.37
CA LYS A 2 -16.49 -8.08 -3.90
C LYS A 2 -15.52 -7.76 -5.03
N PRO A 3 -14.95 -6.55 -5.10
CA PRO A 3 -13.91 -6.26 -6.07
C PRO A 3 -12.69 -7.15 -5.82
N GLN A 4 -11.97 -7.44 -6.89
CA GLN A 4 -10.68 -8.13 -6.84
C GLN A 4 -9.58 -7.10 -6.98
N ALA A 5 -8.46 -7.35 -6.31
CA ALA A 5 -7.30 -6.47 -6.37
C ALA A 5 -6.02 -7.32 -6.47
N SER A 6 -5.08 -6.89 -7.29
CA SER A 6 -3.77 -7.53 -7.44
C SER A 6 -2.68 -6.48 -7.65
N VAL A 7 -1.45 -6.78 -7.25
CA VAL A 7 -0.31 -5.89 -7.48
C VAL A 7 0.43 -6.35 -8.73
N LEU A 8 0.48 -5.50 -9.75
CA LEU A 8 1.17 -5.80 -11.00
C LEU A 8 2.66 -5.48 -10.92
N ARG A 9 3.01 -4.37 -10.26
CA ARG A 9 4.40 -3.88 -10.14
C ARG A 9 4.59 -3.10 -8.85
N ALA A 10 5.84 -3.00 -8.42
CA ALA A 10 6.27 -2.07 -7.39
C ALA A 10 7.64 -1.48 -7.76
N ALA A 11 7.84 -0.21 -7.46
CA ALA A 11 9.12 0.48 -7.57
C ALA A 11 9.44 1.10 -6.21
N VAL A 12 10.59 0.73 -5.64
CA VAL A 12 11.05 1.24 -4.34
C VAL A 12 12.08 2.32 -4.62
N PHE A 13 11.73 3.56 -4.32
CA PHE A 13 12.62 4.71 -4.48
C PHE A 13 13.47 4.97 -3.24
N GLN A 14 12.92 4.69 -2.05
CA GLN A 14 13.61 4.86 -0.78
C GLN A 14 13.10 3.84 0.22
N LEU A 15 14.02 3.23 0.96
CA LEU A 15 13.70 2.43 2.14
C LEU A 15 14.87 2.49 3.10
N ALA A 16 14.73 3.31 4.15
CA ALA A 16 15.85 3.64 5.02
C ALA A 16 15.40 3.79 6.47
N ASN A 17 16.31 3.44 7.38
CA ASN A 17 16.22 3.89 8.75
C ASN A 17 16.50 5.40 8.79
N ALA A 18 15.53 6.15 9.28
CA ALA A 18 15.63 7.59 9.49
C ALA A 18 15.83 7.83 10.98
N ALA A 19 16.97 7.36 11.51
CA ALA A 19 17.39 7.74 12.85
C ALA A 19 17.50 9.27 12.88
N GLY A 20 16.75 9.93 13.77
CA GLY A 20 16.74 11.38 13.88
C GLY A 20 18.14 11.91 14.17
N ASN A 21 18.81 12.41 13.15
CA ASN A 21 20.08 13.14 13.25
C ASN A 21 19.86 14.60 13.71
N ASN A 22 18.84 14.84 14.53
CA ASN A 22 18.60 16.14 15.16
C ASN A 22 18.72 16.02 16.68
N HIS A 23 19.69 16.73 17.24
CA HIS A 23 20.07 16.76 18.66
C HIS A 23 19.04 17.49 19.55
N THR A 24 17.76 17.48 19.16
CA THR A 24 16.64 18.03 19.93
C THR A 24 15.77 16.87 20.39
N ALA A 25 15.52 16.81 21.70
CA ALA A 25 14.97 15.67 22.47
C ALA A 25 13.53 15.18 22.10
N SER A 26 13.05 15.38 20.88
CA SER A 26 11.69 15.01 20.45
C SER A 26 11.61 14.12 19.20
N SER A 27 12.74 13.64 18.65
CA SER A 27 12.69 12.66 17.56
C SER A 27 12.46 11.26 18.14
N PRO A 28 11.49 10.47 17.62
CA PRO A 28 11.31 9.09 18.04
C PRO A 28 12.62 8.32 17.78
N PRO A 29 13.11 7.51 18.74
CA PRO A 29 14.42 6.86 18.62
C PRO A 29 14.51 5.90 17.43
N TYR A 30 13.36 5.44 16.91
CA TYR A 30 13.23 4.51 15.81
C TYR A 30 12.19 5.03 14.83
N ALA A 31 12.60 5.30 13.60
CA ALA A 31 11.72 5.74 12.53
C ALA A 31 12.19 5.20 11.18
N LEU A 32 11.25 4.85 10.32
CA LEU A 32 11.55 4.40 8.96
C LEU A 32 10.98 5.39 7.96
N ALA A 33 11.76 5.66 6.92
CA ALA A 33 11.31 6.40 5.75
C ALA A 33 11.24 5.45 4.56
N ALA A 34 10.07 5.37 3.94
CA ALA A 34 9.84 4.59 2.73
C ALA A 34 9.23 5.49 1.64
N CYS A 35 9.64 5.28 0.39
CA CYS A 35 9.02 5.88 -0.79
C CYS A 35 8.85 4.78 -1.84
N VAL A 36 7.61 4.40 -2.11
CA VAL A 36 7.30 3.24 -2.94
C VAL A 36 6.12 3.57 -3.86
N GLN A 37 6.27 3.28 -5.13
CA GLN A 37 5.17 3.33 -6.09
C GLN A 37 4.67 1.91 -6.37
N PHE A 38 3.39 1.66 -6.08
CA PHE A 38 2.74 0.40 -6.42
C PHE A 38 1.87 0.58 -7.65
N THR A 39 1.80 -0.41 -8.52
CA THR A 39 0.77 -0.50 -9.57
C THR A 39 -0.26 -1.54 -9.16
N LEU A 40 -1.38 -1.07 -8.61
CA LEU A 40 -2.52 -1.87 -8.19
C LEU A 40 -3.50 -2.03 -9.35
N LEU A 41 -3.89 -3.25 -9.67
CA LEU A 41 -4.98 -3.56 -10.59
C LEU A 41 -6.24 -3.88 -9.79
N LEU A 42 -7.30 -3.13 -10.03
CA LEU A 42 -8.64 -3.40 -9.51
C LEU A 42 -9.46 -4.04 -10.64
N HIS A 43 -10.04 -5.20 -10.37
CA HIS A 43 -10.96 -5.89 -11.28
C HIS A 43 -12.36 -5.94 -10.68
N ASN A 44 -13.36 -5.65 -11.52
CA ASN A 44 -14.77 -5.72 -11.16
C ASN A 44 -15.35 -7.01 -11.73
N PRO A 45 -15.46 -8.08 -10.92
CA PRO A 45 -15.98 -9.35 -11.42
C PRO A 45 -17.48 -9.31 -11.72
N SER A 46 -18.17 -8.20 -11.44
CA SER A 46 -19.58 -8.06 -11.74
C SER A 46 -19.81 -7.68 -13.21
N ASP A 47 -20.55 -8.52 -13.91
CA ASP A 47 -21.13 -8.27 -15.23
C ASP A 47 -22.37 -7.36 -15.18
N ARG A 48 -22.90 -7.08 -13.98
CA ARG A 48 -24.18 -6.40 -13.75
C ARG A 48 -24.06 -5.03 -13.11
N ALA A 49 -23.13 -4.86 -12.17
CA ALA A 49 -22.99 -3.64 -11.39
C ALA A 49 -21.69 -2.90 -11.72
N ALA A 50 -21.76 -1.58 -11.89
CA ALA A 50 -20.59 -0.72 -11.83
C ALA A 50 -20.23 -0.44 -10.35
N LEU A 51 -18.94 -0.26 -10.08
CA LEU A 51 -18.42 0.08 -8.77
C LEU A 51 -18.00 1.55 -8.74
N LEU A 52 -18.37 2.25 -7.69
CA LEU A 52 -17.95 3.63 -7.45
C LEU A 52 -17.17 3.65 -6.15
N TYR A 53 -15.95 4.17 -6.22
CA TYR A 53 -15.04 4.28 -5.09
C TYR A 53 -14.89 5.74 -4.69
N ASP A 54 -14.83 5.98 -3.39
CA ASP A 54 -14.69 7.34 -2.85
C ASP A 54 -13.90 7.33 -1.54
N GLY A 55 -13.24 8.46 -1.25
CA GLY A 55 -12.41 8.62 -0.05
C GLY A 55 -11.34 7.53 0.11
N LEU A 56 -10.74 7.10 -1.00
CA LEU A 56 -9.70 6.09 -0.98
C LEU A 56 -8.43 6.65 -0.32
N LEU A 57 -7.82 5.89 0.56
CA LEU A 57 -6.64 6.24 1.32
C LEU A 57 -5.71 5.04 1.38
N ALA A 58 -4.44 5.23 1.01
CA ALA A 58 -3.46 4.17 0.91
C ALA A 58 -2.21 4.47 1.73
N TYR A 59 -1.60 3.43 2.29
CA TYR A 59 -0.31 3.53 2.98
C TYR A 59 0.44 2.21 2.89
N VAL A 60 1.74 2.26 3.19
CA VAL A 60 2.61 1.08 3.26
C VAL A 60 2.87 0.76 4.71
N ALA A 61 2.82 -0.52 5.04
CA ALA A 61 3.26 -1.07 6.30
C ALA A 61 4.41 -2.05 6.09
N TYR A 62 5.32 -2.11 7.06
CA TYR A 62 6.38 -3.11 7.16
C TYR A 62 6.20 -3.86 8.47
N ARG A 63 6.13 -5.19 8.42
CA ARG A 63 5.85 -6.06 9.58
C ARG A 63 4.60 -5.69 10.40
N GLY A 64 3.62 -5.05 9.76
CA GLY A 64 2.38 -4.61 10.39
C GLY A 64 2.39 -3.18 10.93
N GLU A 65 3.52 -2.47 10.84
CA GLU A 65 3.64 -1.08 11.27
C GLU A 65 3.70 -0.13 10.07
N PRO A 66 2.98 1.01 10.09
CA PRO A 66 3.01 1.96 8.99
C PRO A 66 4.41 2.57 8.83
N VAL A 67 4.93 2.56 7.61
CA VAL A 67 6.23 3.14 7.25
C VAL A 67 6.12 4.34 6.31
N THR A 68 4.90 4.65 5.87
CA THR A 68 4.57 5.87 5.13
C THR A 68 3.36 6.55 5.76
N PRO A 69 3.26 7.88 5.69
CA PRO A 69 2.00 8.55 5.94
C PRO A 69 0.93 8.07 4.94
N PRO A 70 -0.35 8.13 5.32
CA PRO A 70 -1.44 7.83 4.42
C PRO A 70 -1.58 8.88 3.32
N GLU A 71 -1.81 8.42 2.09
CA GLU A 71 -2.04 9.25 0.91
C GLU A 71 -3.46 9.03 0.37
N MET A 72 -4.11 10.12 0.00
CA MET A 72 -5.47 10.08 -0.54
C MET A 72 -5.42 9.79 -2.05
N LEU A 73 -6.15 8.76 -2.48
CA LEU A 73 -6.25 8.37 -3.88
C LEU A 73 -7.46 9.01 -4.55
N PRO A 74 -7.42 9.25 -5.88
CA PRO A 74 -8.56 9.77 -6.60
C PRO A 74 -9.75 8.82 -6.52
N SER A 75 -10.95 9.38 -6.45
CA SER A 75 -12.17 8.61 -6.65
C SER A 75 -12.21 8.06 -8.08
N LEU A 76 -12.76 6.87 -8.22
CA LEU A 76 -12.83 6.19 -9.52
C LEU A 76 -14.16 5.48 -9.70
N VAL A 77 -14.55 5.34 -10.95
CA VAL A 77 -15.70 4.54 -11.36
C VAL A 77 -15.19 3.41 -12.23
N GLN A 78 -15.60 2.21 -11.87
CA GLN A 78 -15.24 1.00 -12.58
C GLN A 78 -16.50 0.39 -13.15
N GLU A 79 -16.58 0.39 -14.48
CA GLU A 79 -17.71 -0.19 -15.19
C GLU A 79 -17.76 -1.72 -15.02
N ARG A 80 -18.86 -2.32 -15.47
CA ARG A 80 -19.12 -3.76 -15.37
C ARG A 80 -18.02 -4.55 -16.07
N GLY A 81 -17.41 -5.51 -15.38
CA GLY A 81 -16.32 -6.33 -15.94
C GLY A 81 -15.02 -5.57 -16.23
N ALA A 82 -14.95 -4.28 -15.92
CA ALA A 82 -13.79 -3.45 -16.29
C ALA A 82 -12.61 -3.68 -15.35
N ASP A 83 -11.42 -3.36 -15.85
CA ASP A 83 -10.18 -3.28 -15.09
C ASP A 83 -9.72 -1.82 -14.98
N VAL A 84 -9.19 -1.44 -13.82
CA VAL A 84 -8.60 -0.13 -13.58
C VAL A 84 -7.27 -0.30 -12.87
N ALA A 85 -6.21 0.31 -13.40
CA ALA A 85 -4.90 0.35 -12.76
C ALA A 85 -4.70 1.69 -12.04
N LEU A 86 -4.25 1.62 -10.78
CA LEU A 86 -3.84 2.76 -9.96
C LEU A 86 -2.35 2.66 -9.68
N SER A 87 -1.62 3.78 -9.79
CA SER A 87 -0.17 3.81 -9.55
C SER A 87 0.26 4.84 -8.48
N PRO A 88 -0.23 4.74 -7.23
CA PRO A 88 0.09 5.72 -6.18
C PRO A 88 1.56 5.69 -5.74
N LEU A 89 2.09 6.87 -5.39
CA LEU A 89 3.45 7.06 -4.88
C LEU A 89 3.40 7.33 -3.36
N LEU A 90 3.46 6.25 -2.59
CA LEU A 90 3.30 6.31 -1.14
C LEU A 90 4.61 6.76 -0.47
N GLY A 91 4.49 7.64 0.53
CA GLY A 91 5.64 8.19 1.25
C GLY A 91 6.45 9.21 0.45
N GLY A 92 5.83 9.84 -0.56
CA GLY A 92 6.41 10.97 -1.29
C GLY A 92 6.96 12.03 -0.33
N GLY A 93 8.20 12.45 -0.55
CA GLY A 93 8.93 13.37 0.33
C GLY A 93 9.77 12.71 1.42
N GLY A 94 9.78 11.37 1.52
CA GLY A 94 10.68 10.62 2.41
C GLY A 94 10.40 10.87 3.90
N VAL A 95 9.13 11.13 4.25
CA VAL A 95 8.73 11.43 5.63
C VAL A 95 8.92 10.20 6.50
N ALA A 96 9.72 10.34 7.56
CA ALA A 96 9.97 9.29 8.52
C ALA A 96 8.76 9.08 9.43
N VAL A 97 8.35 7.83 9.61
CA VAL A 97 7.25 7.42 10.49
C VAL A 97 7.84 6.66 11.69
N PRO A 98 7.43 6.96 12.93
CA PRO A 98 7.89 6.22 14.10
C PRO A 98 7.46 4.75 14.03
N VAL A 99 8.39 3.86 14.33
CA VAL A 99 8.17 2.40 14.35
C VAL A 99 8.84 1.78 15.59
N SER A 100 8.66 0.49 15.79
CA SER A 100 9.38 -0.29 16.80
C SER A 100 10.87 -0.46 16.47
N ALA A 101 11.68 -0.68 17.51
CA ALA A 101 13.09 -1.02 17.36
C ALA A 101 13.27 -2.34 16.57
N ASP A 102 12.35 -3.28 16.76
CA ASP A 102 12.36 -4.58 16.08
C ASP A 102 12.17 -4.41 14.57
N ALA A 103 11.29 -3.51 14.13
CA ALA A 103 11.11 -3.20 12.71
C ALA A 103 12.39 -2.61 12.10
N VAL A 104 13.08 -1.71 12.80
CA VAL A 104 14.35 -1.14 12.34
C VAL A 104 15.44 -2.22 12.22
N GLY A 105 15.57 -3.08 13.23
CA GLY A 105 16.55 -4.18 13.23
C GLY A 105 16.27 -5.21 12.14
N ALA A 106 15.00 -5.59 11.96
CA ALA A 106 14.58 -6.55 10.94
C ALA A 106 14.82 -6.02 9.52
N LEU A 107 14.61 -4.72 9.28
CA LEU A 107 14.82 -4.14 7.96
C LEU A 107 16.28 -4.29 7.49
N ALA A 108 17.25 -4.15 8.39
CA ALA A 108 18.66 -4.35 8.04
C ALA A 108 18.95 -5.80 7.61
N ALA A 109 18.34 -6.78 8.29
CA ALA A 109 18.47 -8.20 7.95
C ALA A 109 17.80 -8.53 6.61
N ASP A 110 16.59 -8.01 6.37
CA ASP A 110 15.84 -8.21 5.12
C ASP A 110 16.56 -7.58 3.91
N CYS A 111 17.12 -6.37 4.09
CA CYS A 111 17.96 -5.73 3.08
C CYS A 111 19.24 -6.55 2.80
N ALA A 112 19.89 -7.11 3.83
CA ALA A 112 21.04 -7.99 3.65
C ALA A 112 20.69 -9.30 2.93
N ALA A 113 19.48 -9.82 3.17
CA ALA A 113 18.93 -10.98 2.48
C ALA A 113 18.41 -10.67 1.06
N ARG A 114 18.46 -9.40 0.61
CA ARG A 114 17.93 -8.91 -0.68
C ARG A 114 16.45 -9.21 -0.89
N ARG A 115 15.68 -9.32 0.19
CA ARG A 115 14.25 -9.63 0.14
C ARG A 115 13.54 -8.88 1.24
N VAL A 116 12.57 -8.04 0.87
CA VAL A 116 11.76 -7.29 1.83
C VAL A 116 10.27 -7.52 1.59
N GLN A 117 9.51 -7.76 2.65
CA GLN A 117 8.06 -7.92 2.58
C GLN A 117 7.38 -6.61 3.01
N LEU A 118 6.75 -5.93 2.07
CA LEU A 118 5.95 -4.73 2.31
C LEU A 118 4.47 -5.07 2.20
N ARG A 119 3.64 -4.38 2.98
CA ARG A 119 2.19 -4.50 2.93
C ARG A 119 1.59 -3.21 2.41
N LEU A 120 0.92 -3.27 1.27
CA LEU A 120 0.07 -2.18 0.79
C LEU A 120 -1.31 -2.31 1.43
N VAL A 121 -1.76 -1.25 2.10
CA VAL A 121 -3.12 -1.16 2.63
C VAL A 121 -3.84 -0.04 1.92
N VAL A 122 -5.04 -0.32 1.42
CA VAL A 122 -5.95 0.68 0.84
C VAL A 122 -7.29 0.58 1.57
N MET A 123 -7.76 1.72 2.05
CA MET A 123 -9.02 1.88 2.75
C MET A 123 -9.89 2.89 2.01
N GLY A 124 -11.20 2.86 2.22
CA GLY A 124 -12.08 3.90 1.70
C GLY A 124 -13.51 3.39 1.64
N ARG A 125 -14.25 3.81 0.63
CA ARG A 125 -15.66 3.42 0.46
C ARG A 125 -15.94 2.93 -0.95
N VAL A 126 -16.83 1.95 -1.05
CA VAL A 126 -17.32 1.42 -2.31
C VAL A 126 -18.85 1.35 -2.29
N ARG A 127 -19.47 1.69 -3.42
CA ARG A 127 -20.90 1.42 -3.67
C ARG A 127 -21.11 0.81 -5.04
N TYR A 128 -22.20 0.07 -5.16
CA TYR A 128 -22.58 -0.67 -6.35
C TYR A 128 -23.71 0.07 -7.06
N ARG A 129 -23.61 0.24 -8.38
CA ARG A 129 -24.64 0.84 -9.23
C ARG A 129 -25.10 -0.15 -10.27
N THR A 130 -26.39 -0.50 -10.25
CA THR A 130 -27.01 -1.43 -11.20
C THR A 130 -28.18 -0.72 -11.88
N GLY A 131 -27.98 -0.27 -13.11
CA GLY A 131 -28.97 0.54 -13.83
C GLY A 131 -29.32 1.82 -13.04
N PRO A 132 -30.61 2.08 -12.74
CA PRO A 132 -31.02 3.24 -11.94
C PRO A 132 -30.79 3.08 -10.43
N PHE A 133 -30.58 1.85 -9.95
CA PHE A 133 -30.45 1.55 -8.52
C PHE A 133 -29.00 1.71 -8.03
N ARG A 134 -28.85 2.25 -6.83
CA ARG A 134 -27.56 2.43 -6.14
C ARG A 134 -27.64 1.78 -4.77
N SER A 135 -26.61 1.02 -4.40
CA SER A 135 -26.47 0.51 -3.04
C SER A 135 -26.07 1.62 -2.07
N TRP A 136 -26.18 1.33 -0.78
CA TRP A 136 -25.49 2.08 0.27
C TRP A 136 -23.97 1.96 0.11
N TRP A 137 -23.26 2.95 0.67
CA TRP A 137 -21.81 2.92 0.80
C TRP A 137 -21.39 1.82 1.78
N ARG A 138 -20.33 1.12 1.42
CA ARG A 138 -19.65 0.11 2.24
C ARG A 138 -18.22 0.56 2.47
N ASP A 139 -17.69 0.27 3.63
CA ASP A 139 -16.27 0.50 3.90
C ASP A 139 -15.46 -0.57 3.19
N LEU A 140 -14.44 -0.13 2.46
CA LEU A 140 -13.55 -0.96 1.67
C LEU A 140 -12.24 -1.10 2.42
N TYR A 141 -11.76 -2.34 2.55
CA TYR A 141 -10.44 -2.65 3.06
C TYR A 141 -9.72 -3.60 2.09
N VAL A 142 -8.58 -3.16 1.57
CA VAL A 142 -7.71 -3.93 0.68
C VAL A 142 -6.34 -4.06 1.34
N ARG A 143 -5.83 -5.29 1.38
CA ARG A 143 -4.52 -5.62 1.95
C ARG A 143 -3.77 -6.52 0.99
N CYS A 144 -2.62 -6.05 0.51
CA CYS A 144 -1.73 -6.79 -0.37
C CYS A 144 -0.39 -6.98 0.34
N ASP A 145 0.02 -8.23 0.59
CA ASP A 145 1.37 -8.53 1.07
C ASP A 145 2.27 -8.76 -0.14
N VAL A 146 3.24 -7.88 -0.36
CA VAL A 146 4.11 -7.86 -1.53
C VAL A 146 5.54 -8.16 -1.11
N THR A 147 6.15 -9.17 -1.72
CA THR A 147 7.56 -9.47 -1.48
C THR A 147 8.42 -8.97 -2.63
N LEU A 148 9.38 -8.10 -2.31
CA LEU A 148 10.23 -7.41 -3.27
C LEU A 148 11.66 -7.92 -3.18
N GLY A 149 12.28 -8.20 -4.33
CA GLY A 149 13.68 -8.60 -4.42
C GLY A 149 14.57 -7.38 -4.66
N ILE A 150 15.48 -7.06 -3.75
CA ILE A 150 16.32 -5.87 -3.87
C ILE A 150 17.59 -6.24 -4.65
N ASP A 151 17.61 -5.90 -5.95
CA ASP A 151 18.69 -6.33 -6.86
C ASP A 151 20.00 -5.54 -6.73
N VAL A 152 19.95 -4.33 -6.17
CA VAL A 152 21.14 -3.53 -5.86
C VAL A 152 21.52 -3.80 -4.41
N PRO A 153 22.81 -3.94 -4.03
CA PRO A 153 23.20 -3.79 -2.64
C PRO A 153 22.85 -2.35 -2.22
N VAL A 154 21.65 -2.16 -1.70
CA VAL A 154 21.22 -0.93 -1.06
C VAL A 154 21.80 -1.02 0.35
N PRO A 155 22.94 -0.37 0.65
CA PRO A 155 23.34 -0.21 2.04
C PRO A 155 22.18 0.45 2.78
N ALA A 156 21.87 0.01 3.99
CA ALA A 156 20.81 0.59 4.81
C ALA A 156 21.00 2.13 4.85
N GLY A 157 20.10 2.87 4.18
CA GLY A 157 20.25 4.32 3.98
C GLY A 157 20.42 4.81 2.53
N SER A 158 20.41 3.93 1.52
CA SER A 158 20.49 4.34 0.10
C SER A 158 19.13 4.31 -0.61
N ALA A 159 18.94 5.21 -1.57
CA ALA A 159 17.77 5.27 -2.45
C ALA A 159 17.83 4.14 -3.48
N GLY A 160 16.80 3.29 -3.53
CA GLY A 160 16.65 2.31 -4.59
C GLY A 160 16.33 3.04 -5.90
N ILE A 161 17.16 2.88 -6.92
CA ILE A 161 16.88 3.47 -8.23
C ILE A 161 16.24 2.39 -9.10
N GLY A 162 14.91 2.33 -9.12
CA GLY A 162 14.17 1.69 -10.22
C GLY A 162 13.04 0.72 -9.85
N ASN A 163 12.48 0.11 -10.91
CA ASN A 163 11.51 -0.97 -10.80
C ASN A 163 12.16 -2.18 -10.13
N VAL A 164 11.51 -2.71 -9.10
CA VAL A 164 12.02 -3.84 -8.32
C VAL A 164 11.24 -5.08 -8.73
N PRO A 165 11.89 -6.24 -9.01
CA PRO A 165 11.15 -7.44 -9.36
C PRO A 165 10.25 -7.85 -8.20
N LEU A 166 8.96 -8.04 -8.52
CA LEU A 166 8.05 -8.75 -7.64
C LEU A 166 8.50 -10.21 -7.60
N LEU A 167 8.88 -10.69 -6.41
CA LEU A 167 9.22 -12.10 -6.23
C LEU A 167 7.96 -12.97 -6.27
N GLU A 168 6.83 -12.39 -5.89
CA GLU A 168 5.50 -12.99 -5.92
C GLU A 168 4.51 -11.94 -6.45
N TYR A 169 3.53 -12.37 -7.25
CA TYR A 169 2.41 -11.53 -7.70
C TYR A 169 1.22 -11.78 -6.76
N PRO A 170 1.05 -11.01 -5.68
CA PRO A 170 0.05 -11.33 -4.68
C PRO A 170 -1.36 -10.97 -5.17
N GLU A 171 -2.28 -11.91 -4.98
CA GLU A 171 -3.70 -11.59 -4.89
C GLU A 171 -3.97 -10.88 -3.57
N CYS A 172 -4.59 -9.71 -3.63
CA CYS A 172 -4.87 -8.94 -2.44
C CYS A 172 -6.09 -9.50 -1.70
N PHE A 173 -6.02 -9.46 -0.38
CA PHE A 173 -7.21 -9.62 0.44
C PHE A 173 -8.09 -8.38 0.27
N VAL A 174 -9.36 -8.58 -0.08
CA VAL A 174 -10.34 -7.52 -0.24
C VAL A 174 -11.57 -7.84 0.61
N ASP A 175 -12.00 -6.86 1.39
CA ASP A 175 -13.26 -6.88 2.13
C ASP A 175 -14.07 -5.59 1.92
N ALA A 176 -15.39 -5.72 1.95
CA ALA A 176 -16.35 -4.64 1.77
C ALA A 176 -17.51 -4.78 2.77
N CYS A 177 -17.32 -4.29 4.00
CA CYS A 177 -18.31 -4.40 5.07
C CYS A 177 -19.29 -3.21 5.07
N GLY A 178 -20.47 -3.42 5.66
CA GLY A 178 -21.47 -2.34 5.81
C GLY A 178 -21.77 -2.06 7.28
N GLY A 179 -21.76 -0.80 7.69
CA GLY A 179 -22.22 -0.36 9.02
C GLY A 179 -21.26 -0.72 10.16
N LEU A 180 -21.81 -1.03 11.34
CA LEU A 180 -21.11 -1.32 12.62
C LEU A 180 -20.26 -2.62 12.60
N LEU A 181 -19.99 -3.19 11.43
CA LEU A 181 -19.14 -4.36 11.26
C LEU A 181 -17.74 -3.86 10.93
N VAL A 182 -16.80 -4.17 11.82
CA VAL A 182 -15.37 -3.93 11.57
C VAL A 182 -14.96 -4.79 10.37
N CYS A 183 -14.32 -4.15 9.38
CA CYS A 183 -13.67 -4.82 8.24
C CYS A 183 -12.45 -5.63 8.70
#